data_AF-A0A9R0HUU9-F1
#
_entry.id   AF-A0A9R0HUU9-F1
#
_cell.length_a   1.000
_cell.length_b   1.000
_cell.length_c   1.000
_cell.angle_alpha   90.00
_cell.angle_beta   90.00
_cell.angle_gamma   90.00
#
_symmetry.space_group_name_H-M   'P 1'
#
loop_
_entity.id
_entity.type
_entity.pdbx_description
1 polymer ?
#
loop_
_entity_poly.entity_id
_entity_poly.type
_entity_poly.pdbx_seq_one_letter_code
_entity_poly.pdbx_strand_id
1 'polypeptide(L)'
;MGYCKLTYGLIMVFVLMLSLTCQICNGSEAFGFDILHRFSDPAKAIFNIDNEFFPEKETVDYYAAMVHRDRVFHGRRLSGGTDNDTPLTFASGNTTFHISALGFLYYANVSVGTPESWFLVALDTGSHLFWLPCDCVPNCVTRLQFSSNEVLDFNLYSLRTSSTGSQLECSSPYCQNSISCDPSEINCPYGVAYLQANTSSSGYLVEDVLHLSLNSNSSTRTNARIPFGCGVRQTGSFLETAAPNGLLGLTMDPVSLPSVLASQNLTSNSYSMCFTGDGVGKIIFGDRDSNEQGETPLDPNDLLNLYNVSITHISMGTNVSATNFTVIMDTGTSFTHLTDPAYSLLSEKFNSQINDQRLEAHPDNPFEFCYISTLSMDEVTAPTINLTMRGGDIFTVIDPAIYLDSGDGRSVYCLAVLKSDSGEDDINIVGENFMTGYRIVFDHERMVFGWKAHDCGEVVHVSPRPPFYGPPMLGRSPFGSGAPSALTHSFLYICIILVQILSVQQIII
;
A
#
# COMPACT_ATOMS: atom_id res chain seq x y z
N MET A 1 71.61 11.78 -41.04
CA MET A 1 70.40 12.41 -40.46
C MET A 1 69.33 12.62 -41.55
N GLY A 2 68.96 11.55 -42.29
CA GLY A 2 68.03 11.63 -43.43
C GLY A 2 67.11 10.41 -43.59
N TYR A 3 67.47 9.25 -43.03
CA TYR A 3 66.67 8.02 -43.14
C TYR A 3 65.58 7.86 -42.05
N CYS A 4 65.69 8.54 -40.91
CA CYS A 4 64.72 8.40 -39.81
C CYS A 4 63.48 9.30 -39.95
N LYS A 5 63.51 10.33 -40.81
CA LYS A 5 62.36 11.19 -41.09
C LYS A 5 61.42 10.63 -42.15
N LEU A 6 61.93 9.77 -43.05
CA LEU A 6 61.14 9.19 -44.14
C LEU A 6 60.21 8.06 -43.63
N THR A 7 60.66 7.28 -42.65
CA THR A 7 59.87 6.19 -42.04
C THR A 7 58.72 6.71 -41.19
N TYR A 8 58.92 7.77 -40.40
CA TYR A 8 57.84 8.41 -39.64
C TYR A 8 56.80 9.09 -40.54
N GLY A 9 57.24 9.68 -41.67
CA GLY A 9 56.33 10.26 -42.65
C GLY A 9 55.45 9.21 -43.34
N LEU A 10 56.03 8.07 -43.73
CA LEU A 10 55.29 6.97 -44.34
C LEU A 10 54.30 6.30 -43.38
N ILE A 11 54.66 6.15 -42.10
CA ILE A 11 53.76 5.59 -41.08
C ILE A 11 52.59 6.55 -40.79
N MET A 12 52.85 7.86 -40.67
CA MET A 12 51.79 8.86 -40.48
C MET A 12 50.84 8.93 -41.67
N VAL A 13 51.35 8.84 -42.91
CA VAL A 13 50.50 8.79 -44.10
C VAL A 13 49.69 7.49 -44.17
N PHE A 14 50.26 6.36 -43.74
CA PHE A 14 49.53 5.09 -43.71
C PHE A 14 48.42 5.10 -42.64
N VAL A 15 48.66 5.69 -41.46
CA VAL A 15 47.65 5.88 -40.40
C VAL A 15 46.57 6.88 -40.83
N LEU A 16 46.94 7.98 -41.51
CA LEU A 16 45.98 8.93 -42.07
C LEU A 16 45.11 8.29 -43.16
N MET A 17 45.69 7.49 -44.05
CA MET A 17 44.93 6.78 -45.09
C MET A 17 43.99 5.72 -44.48
N LEU A 18 44.41 5.02 -43.42
CA LEU A 18 43.53 4.12 -42.65
C LEU A 18 42.38 4.88 -41.96
N SER A 19 42.62 6.10 -41.44
CA SER A 19 41.56 6.93 -40.87
C SER A 19 40.62 7.55 -41.91
N LEU A 20 41.08 7.75 -43.15
CA LEU A 20 40.26 8.26 -44.26
C LEU A 20 39.48 7.17 -44.99
N THR A 21 39.87 5.89 -44.86
CA THR A 21 39.06 4.75 -45.33
C THR A 21 38.06 4.24 -44.30
N CYS A 22 38.14 4.67 -43.04
CA CYS A 22 37.06 4.52 -42.08
C CYS A 22 36.03 5.64 -42.25
N GLN A 23 35.40 5.70 -43.42
CA GLN A 23 34.02 6.18 -43.47
C GLN A 23 33.18 5.17 -42.71
N ILE A 24 33.02 5.39 -41.42
CA ILE A 24 31.93 4.79 -40.67
C ILE A 24 30.67 5.39 -41.29
N CYS A 25 30.04 4.60 -42.15
CA CYS A 25 28.64 4.73 -42.48
C CYS A 25 27.87 4.68 -41.15
N ASN A 26 27.56 5.84 -40.57
CA ASN A 26 26.36 5.94 -39.74
C ASN A 26 25.17 5.95 -40.70
N GLY A 27 24.94 4.81 -41.34
CA GLY A 27 23.58 4.45 -41.73
C GLY A 27 22.84 4.28 -40.42
N SER A 28 21.93 5.19 -40.11
CA SER A 28 20.85 4.91 -39.19
C SER A 28 19.96 3.85 -39.84
N GLU A 29 20.43 2.60 -39.86
CA GLU A 29 19.56 1.44 -40.02
C GLU A 29 18.75 1.34 -38.73
N ALA A 30 17.61 2.03 -38.71
CA ALA A 30 16.53 1.62 -37.84
C ALA A 30 16.18 0.18 -38.24
N PHE A 31 16.44 -0.78 -37.36
CA PHE A 31 15.86 -2.10 -37.49
C PHE A 31 14.34 -1.96 -37.36
N GLY A 32 13.66 -1.85 -38.48
CA GLY A 32 12.21 -2.04 -38.57
C GLY A 32 11.95 -3.54 -38.70
N PHE A 33 11.33 -4.14 -37.67
CA PHE A 33 10.73 -5.45 -37.83
C PHE A 33 9.32 -5.26 -38.40
N ASP A 34 9.08 -5.77 -39.60
CA ASP A 34 7.70 -5.98 -40.04
C ASP A 34 7.14 -7.16 -39.24
N ILE A 35 6.30 -6.85 -38.24
CA ILE A 35 5.56 -7.87 -37.49
C ILE A 35 4.47 -8.41 -38.41
N LEU A 36 4.82 -9.42 -39.20
CA LEU A 36 3.88 -10.15 -40.02
C LEU A 36 3.07 -11.08 -39.12
N HIS A 37 1.77 -10.81 -38.98
CA HIS A 37 0.85 -11.74 -38.32
C HIS A 37 1.01 -13.12 -38.98
N ARG A 38 1.14 -14.20 -38.20
CA ARG A 38 1.40 -15.57 -38.71
C ARG A 38 0.37 -16.04 -39.76
N PHE A 39 -0.82 -15.45 -39.74
CA PHE A 39 -1.90 -15.73 -40.69
C PHE A 39 -2.07 -14.66 -41.79
N SER A 40 -1.17 -13.70 -41.88
CA SER A 40 -1.14 -12.70 -42.96
C SER A 40 -0.68 -13.34 -44.27
N ASP A 41 -1.18 -12.83 -45.38
CA ASP A 41 -0.88 -13.36 -46.71
C ASP A 41 0.63 -13.37 -47.03
N PRO A 42 1.45 -12.39 -46.60
CA PRO A 42 2.91 -12.46 -46.72
C PRO A 42 3.54 -13.62 -45.94
N ALA A 43 3.05 -13.93 -44.73
CA ALA A 43 3.58 -15.04 -43.92
C ALA A 43 3.22 -16.41 -44.53
N LYS A 44 2.01 -16.56 -45.09
CA LYS A 44 1.59 -17.79 -45.80
C LYS A 44 2.45 -18.06 -47.04
N ALA A 45 2.81 -17.00 -47.78
CA ALA A 45 3.68 -17.09 -48.95
C ALA A 45 5.12 -17.52 -48.61
N ILE A 46 5.64 -17.14 -47.44
CA ILE A 46 7.00 -17.49 -46.98
C ILE A 46 7.11 -18.99 -46.64
N PHE A 47 6.05 -19.59 -46.10
CA PHE A 47 6.11 -20.99 -45.64
C PHE A 47 5.70 -22.03 -46.69
N ASN A 48 5.12 -21.64 -47.84
CA ASN A 48 4.78 -22.52 -48.96
C ASN A 48 4.07 -23.84 -48.56
N ILE A 49 3.09 -23.74 -47.64
CA ILE A 49 2.29 -24.87 -47.14
C ILE A 49 0.84 -24.66 -47.61
N ASP A 50 0.29 -25.64 -48.31
CA ASP A 50 -1.10 -25.65 -48.79
C ASP A 50 -2.10 -25.52 -47.63
N ASN A 51 -3.25 -24.91 -47.94
CA ASN A 51 -4.32 -24.42 -47.04
C ASN A 51 -4.95 -25.44 -46.05
N GLU A 52 -4.40 -26.64 -45.85
CA GLU A 52 -4.99 -27.68 -45.00
C GLU A 52 -4.63 -27.60 -43.51
N PHE A 53 -3.63 -26.80 -43.10
CA PHE A 53 -3.17 -26.75 -41.70
C PHE A 53 -3.58 -25.49 -40.91
N PHE A 54 -4.31 -24.56 -41.50
CA PHE A 54 -4.75 -23.34 -40.80
C PHE A 54 -6.23 -23.05 -41.05
N PRO A 55 -7.05 -22.90 -39.98
CA PRO A 55 -8.48 -22.59 -40.12
C PRO A 55 -8.71 -21.22 -40.77
N GLU A 56 -9.74 -21.11 -41.61
CA GLU A 56 -10.11 -19.88 -42.32
C GLU A 56 -10.44 -18.75 -41.33
N LYS A 57 -9.93 -17.53 -41.61
CA LYS A 57 -10.12 -16.36 -40.76
C LYS A 57 -11.62 -16.12 -40.54
N GLU A 58 -11.99 -15.78 -39.30
CA GLU A 58 -13.38 -15.55 -38.84
C GLU A 58 -14.26 -16.80 -38.65
N THR A 59 -13.72 -18.00 -38.80
CA THR A 59 -14.43 -19.24 -38.43
C THR A 59 -14.33 -19.53 -36.92
N VAL A 60 -15.25 -20.35 -36.40
CA VAL A 60 -15.22 -20.79 -34.99
C VAL A 60 -13.92 -21.55 -34.70
N ASP A 61 -13.43 -22.36 -35.64
CA ASP A 61 -12.17 -23.09 -35.49
C ASP A 61 -10.94 -22.15 -35.50
N TYR A 62 -11.02 -21.01 -36.22
CA TYR A 62 -10.01 -19.96 -36.18
C TYR A 62 -9.96 -19.23 -34.84
N TYR A 63 -11.12 -18.84 -34.29
CA TYR A 63 -11.16 -18.25 -32.95
C TYR A 63 -10.85 -19.28 -31.86
N ALA A 64 -11.25 -20.54 -32.02
CA ALA A 64 -10.91 -21.62 -31.09
C ALA A 64 -9.40 -21.92 -31.10
N ALA A 65 -8.75 -21.91 -32.27
CA ALA A 65 -7.29 -22.01 -32.38
C ALA A 65 -6.59 -20.78 -31.77
N MET A 66 -7.19 -19.59 -31.87
CA MET A 66 -6.68 -18.36 -31.24
C MET A 66 -6.82 -18.41 -29.72
N VAL A 67 -7.97 -18.83 -29.18
CA VAL A 67 -8.21 -19.03 -27.74
C VAL A 67 -7.36 -20.17 -27.18
N HIS A 68 -7.14 -21.25 -27.94
CA HIS A 68 -6.26 -22.34 -27.54
C HIS A 68 -4.79 -21.87 -27.49
N ARG A 69 -4.38 -20.98 -28.40
CA ARG A 69 -3.06 -20.33 -28.37
C ARG A 69 -2.96 -19.33 -27.21
N ASP A 70 -3.98 -18.51 -26.94
CA ASP A 70 -3.97 -17.57 -25.82
C ASP A 70 -3.90 -18.32 -24.49
N ARG A 71 -4.54 -19.48 -24.36
CA ARG A 71 -4.35 -20.40 -23.22
C ARG A 71 -2.94 -20.99 -23.12
N VAL A 72 -2.19 -21.09 -24.22
CA VAL A 72 -0.80 -21.63 -24.24
C VAL A 72 0.26 -20.53 -24.06
N PHE A 73 -0.04 -19.27 -24.43
CA PHE A 73 0.86 -18.11 -24.25
C PHE A 73 0.55 -17.25 -23.02
N HIS A 74 -0.71 -17.20 -22.55
CA HIS A 74 -1.06 -16.72 -21.19
C HIS A 74 -0.95 -17.86 -20.15
N GLY A 75 -0.83 -19.12 -20.57
CA GLY A 75 -0.50 -20.27 -19.72
C GLY A 75 0.99 -20.49 -19.48
N ARG A 76 1.84 -19.48 -19.72
CA ARG A 76 3.28 -19.50 -19.40
C ARG A 76 3.66 -18.38 -18.42
N ARG A 77 3.00 -18.36 -17.28
CA ARG A 77 3.65 -18.18 -15.98
C ARG A 77 3.05 -19.24 -15.06
N LEU A 78 3.84 -20.27 -14.76
CA LEU A 78 3.77 -21.15 -13.58
C LEU A 78 4.73 -22.33 -13.79
N SER A 79 6.02 -22.03 -13.65
CA SER A 79 7.07 -22.90 -13.09
C SER A 79 8.41 -22.18 -13.24
N GLY A 80 8.49 -20.99 -12.63
CA GLY A 80 9.77 -20.40 -12.22
C GLY A 80 10.18 -20.96 -10.87
N GLY A 81 10.15 -22.28 -10.71
CA GLY A 81 10.85 -22.96 -9.62
C GLY A 81 12.33 -22.88 -9.91
N THR A 82 12.94 -21.74 -9.59
CA THR A 82 14.38 -21.59 -9.39
C THR A 82 14.57 -20.84 -8.07
N ASP A 83 14.52 -21.60 -6.98
CA ASP A 83 15.15 -21.39 -5.67
C ASP A 83 15.06 -20.05 -4.91
N ASN A 84 14.36 -19.00 -5.37
CA ASN A 84 14.42 -17.68 -4.69
C ASN A 84 13.10 -16.93 -4.39
N ASP A 85 11.92 -17.42 -4.79
CA ASP A 85 10.64 -16.78 -4.40
C ASP A 85 10.18 -17.30 -3.03
N THR A 86 10.99 -17.09 -1.98
CA THR A 86 10.56 -17.41 -0.61
C THR A 86 9.88 -16.19 0.00
N PRO A 87 8.59 -16.28 0.39
CA PRO A 87 7.92 -15.19 1.08
C PRO A 87 8.64 -14.81 2.38
N LEU A 88 8.71 -13.52 2.65
CA LEU A 88 9.35 -12.97 3.84
C LEU A 88 8.32 -12.33 4.76
N THR A 89 8.58 -12.45 6.05
CA THR A 89 7.80 -11.80 7.11
C THR A 89 8.76 -11.10 8.07
N PHE A 90 8.27 -10.25 8.96
CA PHE A 90 9.12 -9.74 10.04
C PHE A 90 9.55 -10.87 10.97
N ALA A 91 10.71 -10.72 11.63
CA ALA A 91 11.21 -11.71 12.59
C ALA A 91 10.28 -11.86 13.81
N SER A 92 9.51 -10.83 14.15
CA SER A 92 8.48 -10.84 15.19
C SER A 92 7.18 -11.55 14.79
N GLY A 93 7.07 -12.00 13.54
CA GLY A 93 5.87 -12.61 12.96
C GLY A 93 5.26 -11.76 11.84
N ASN A 94 4.26 -12.31 11.16
CA ASN A 94 3.53 -11.61 10.09
C ASN A 94 2.25 -10.94 10.58
N THR A 95 1.87 -11.13 11.83
CA THR A 95 0.63 -10.57 12.38
C THR A 95 0.72 -9.04 12.44
N THR A 96 -0.34 -8.40 11.98
CA THR A 96 -0.57 -6.96 12.13
C THR A 96 -1.79 -6.73 13.03
N PHE A 97 -1.83 -5.57 13.67
CA PHE A 97 -2.89 -5.25 14.62
C PHE A 97 -3.50 -3.89 14.30
N HIS A 98 -4.81 -3.84 14.19
CA HIS A 98 -5.55 -2.59 14.08
C HIS A 98 -5.67 -1.97 15.48
N ILE A 99 -5.13 -0.76 15.65
CA ILE A 99 -5.11 -0.06 16.94
C ILE A 99 -5.95 1.21 16.83
N SER A 100 -7.22 1.13 17.24
CA SER A 100 -8.16 2.25 17.21
C SER A 100 -7.69 3.47 18.01
N ALA A 101 -7.04 3.24 19.15
CA ALA A 101 -6.47 4.30 19.99
C ALA A 101 -5.35 5.10 19.28
N LEU A 102 -4.76 4.53 18.22
CA LEU A 102 -3.70 5.13 17.43
C LEU A 102 -4.19 5.50 16.02
N GLY A 103 -5.40 6.06 15.95
CA GLY A 103 -5.95 6.60 14.72
C GLY A 103 -6.49 5.56 13.75
N PHE A 104 -6.89 4.37 14.21
CA PHE A 104 -7.52 3.32 13.39
C PHE A 104 -6.65 2.89 12.19
N LEU A 105 -5.40 2.51 12.47
CA LEU A 105 -4.45 2.00 11.49
C LEU A 105 -3.98 0.59 11.87
N TYR A 106 -3.51 -0.17 10.89
CA TYR A 106 -2.75 -1.40 11.12
C TYR A 106 -1.28 -1.13 11.44
N TYR A 107 -0.78 -1.88 12.42
CA TYR A 107 0.61 -1.82 12.87
C TYR A 107 1.29 -3.17 12.76
N ALA A 108 2.58 -3.16 12.50
CA ALA A 108 3.45 -4.33 12.61
C ALA A 108 4.55 -4.09 13.64
N ASN A 109 5.02 -5.18 14.26
CA ASN A 109 6.22 -5.16 15.08
C ASN A 109 7.44 -5.52 14.24
N VAL A 110 8.36 -4.58 14.09
CA VAL A 110 9.62 -4.76 13.35
C VAL A 110 10.81 -4.79 14.31
N SER A 111 11.93 -5.38 13.89
CA SER A 111 13.15 -5.43 14.71
C SER A 111 14.34 -4.95 13.90
N VAL A 112 15.03 -3.93 14.41
CA VAL A 112 16.10 -3.21 13.70
C VAL A 112 17.35 -3.10 14.57
N GLY A 113 18.52 -3.21 13.95
CA GLY A 113 19.83 -2.95 14.54
C GLY A 113 20.53 -4.19 15.13
N THR A 114 21.79 -4.02 15.54
CA THR A 114 22.57 -5.09 16.18
C THR A 114 23.21 -4.62 17.50
N PRO A 115 22.69 -5.02 18.67
CA PRO A 115 21.59 -5.97 18.89
C PRO A 115 20.21 -5.45 18.45
N GLU A 116 19.28 -6.37 18.18
CA GLU A 116 17.94 -6.07 17.68
C GLU A 116 17.10 -5.30 18.71
N SER A 117 16.49 -4.18 18.28
CA SER A 117 15.51 -3.41 19.04
C SER A 117 14.16 -3.45 18.32
N TRP A 118 13.06 -3.58 19.08
CA TRP A 118 11.72 -3.70 18.50
C TRP A 118 11.05 -2.33 18.32
N PHE A 119 10.22 -2.18 17.29
CA PHE A 119 9.46 -0.96 17.01
C PHE A 119 8.07 -1.30 16.50
N LEU A 120 7.06 -0.59 17.00
CA LEU A 120 5.68 -0.71 16.54
C LEU A 120 5.40 0.35 15.47
N VAL A 121 5.26 -0.07 14.22
CA VAL A 121 5.21 0.84 13.06
C VAL A 121 3.86 0.80 12.38
N ALA A 122 3.31 1.97 12.04
CA ALA A 122 2.10 2.08 11.23
C ALA A 122 2.41 1.63 9.79
N LEU A 123 1.49 0.89 9.16
CA LEU A 123 1.65 0.39 7.80
C LEU A 123 0.96 1.34 6.82
N ASP A 124 1.75 1.96 5.95
CA ASP A 124 1.30 3.06 5.12
C ASP A 124 1.64 2.83 3.64
N THR A 125 0.62 2.55 2.82
CA THR A 125 0.75 2.40 1.37
C THR A 125 0.63 3.74 0.62
N GLY A 126 0.33 4.83 1.32
CA GLY A 126 0.28 6.20 0.81
C GLY A 126 1.62 6.95 0.92
N SER A 127 2.67 6.36 1.51
CA SER A 127 4.00 6.97 1.57
C SER A 127 5.14 5.97 1.35
N HIS A 128 6.31 6.48 0.96
CA HIS A 128 7.44 5.65 0.53
C HIS A 128 8.42 5.28 1.64
N LEU A 129 8.61 6.16 2.64
CA LEU A 129 9.76 6.08 3.54
C LEU A 129 9.42 5.32 4.83
N PHE A 130 10.18 4.27 5.14
CA PHE A 130 10.27 3.76 6.51
C PHE A 130 11.04 4.76 7.38
N TRP A 131 10.49 5.15 8.53
CA TRP A 131 11.21 5.97 9.51
C TRP A 131 10.93 5.54 10.94
N LEU A 132 11.93 5.72 11.80
CA LEU A 132 11.87 5.46 13.24
C LEU A 132 12.25 6.71 14.02
N PRO A 133 11.60 6.98 15.17
CA PRO A 133 12.02 8.08 16.04
C PRO A 133 13.43 7.84 16.56
N CYS A 134 14.29 8.85 16.42
CA CYS A 134 15.69 8.79 16.85
C CYS A 134 16.19 10.17 17.28
N ASP A 135 17.19 10.24 18.17
CA ASP A 135 17.91 11.47 18.55
C ASP A 135 17.01 12.73 18.69
N CYS A 136 15.83 12.55 19.30
CA CYS A 136 14.71 13.46 19.11
C CYS A 136 14.92 14.87 19.67
N VAL A 137 14.45 15.89 18.94
CA VAL A 137 14.51 17.31 19.37
C VAL A 137 13.16 18.02 19.12
N PRO A 138 12.47 18.57 20.15
CA PRO A 138 12.81 18.51 21.58
C PRO A 138 12.44 17.19 22.26
N ASN A 139 11.43 16.44 21.80
CA ASN A 139 11.02 15.13 22.34
C ASN A 139 10.27 14.31 21.27
N CYS A 140 10.41 12.98 21.30
CA CYS A 140 9.51 12.04 20.64
C CYS A 140 8.51 11.45 21.64
N VAL A 141 7.49 10.76 21.15
CA VAL A 141 6.63 9.91 21.97
C VAL A 141 7.42 8.70 22.45
N THR A 142 7.51 8.52 23.77
CA THR A 142 8.26 7.40 24.38
C THR A 142 7.38 6.39 25.08
N ARG A 143 6.08 6.66 25.19
CA ARG A 143 5.13 5.78 25.88
C ARG A 143 3.73 5.98 25.35
N LEU A 144 2.96 4.90 25.36
CA LEU A 144 1.52 4.90 25.11
C LEU A 144 0.80 4.43 26.36
N GLN A 145 -0.21 5.20 26.79
CA GLN A 145 -1.04 4.88 27.94
C GLN A 145 -2.40 4.40 27.45
N PHE A 146 -2.75 3.15 27.76
CA PHE A 146 -4.07 2.60 27.46
C PHE A 146 -5.09 2.97 28.55
N SER A 147 -6.37 2.94 28.18
CA SER A 147 -7.50 3.18 29.08
C SER A 147 -7.60 2.17 30.22
N SER A 148 -6.97 0.99 30.07
CA SER A 148 -6.80 -0.05 31.08
C SER A 148 -5.75 0.26 32.16
N ASN A 149 -5.13 1.46 32.14
CA ASN A 149 -3.93 1.84 32.88
C ASN A 149 -2.65 1.05 32.51
N GLU A 150 -2.69 0.24 31.44
CA GLU A 150 -1.49 -0.39 30.89
C GLU A 150 -0.63 0.66 30.17
N VAL A 151 0.69 0.50 30.27
CA VAL A 151 1.68 1.38 29.64
C VAL A 151 2.54 0.54 28.71
N LEU A 152 2.67 0.99 27.48
CA LEU A 152 3.64 0.46 26.52
C LEU A 152 4.74 1.49 26.35
N ASP A 153 5.95 1.16 26.82
CA ASP A 153 7.14 1.98 26.60
C ASP A 153 7.74 1.67 25.23
N PHE A 154 8.02 2.71 24.46
CA PHE A 154 8.56 2.61 23.11
C PHE A 154 10.09 2.69 23.10
N ASN A 155 10.72 1.90 22.23
CA ASN A 155 12.14 2.07 21.95
C ASN A 155 12.35 3.27 21.02
N LEU A 156 13.48 3.95 21.20
CA LEU A 156 13.99 4.95 20.27
C LEU A 156 15.19 4.36 19.53
N TYR A 157 15.24 4.53 18.22
CA TYR A 157 16.38 4.09 17.44
C TYR A 157 17.61 4.95 17.78
N SER A 158 18.79 4.32 17.86
CA SER A 158 20.06 5.04 17.98
C SER A 158 21.16 4.34 17.21
N LEU A 159 21.81 5.11 16.32
CA LEU A 159 23.02 4.68 15.63
C LEU A 159 24.14 4.30 16.59
N ARG A 160 24.18 4.90 17.80
CA ARG A 160 25.24 4.65 18.78
C ARG A 160 25.15 3.26 19.42
N THR A 161 23.96 2.66 19.42
CA THR A 161 23.70 1.38 20.07
C THR A 161 23.65 0.22 19.10
N SER A 162 23.60 0.49 17.79
CA SER A 162 23.65 -0.53 16.75
C SER A 162 25.04 -0.63 16.14
N SER A 163 25.64 -1.82 16.20
CA SER A 163 26.94 -2.12 15.58
C SER A 163 26.89 -2.28 14.06
N THR A 164 25.69 -2.39 13.48
CA THR A 164 25.45 -2.52 12.04
C THR A 164 24.92 -1.24 11.39
N GLY A 165 24.55 -0.24 12.20
CA GLY A 165 24.00 1.02 11.75
C GLY A 165 25.06 1.96 11.19
N SER A 166 24.72 2.68 10.13
CA SER A 166 25.56 3.71 9.53
C SER A 166 24.70 4.84 8.95
N GLN A 167 25.22 6.05 8.91
CA GLN A 167 24.56 7.16 8.21
C GLN A 167 24.68 6.96 6.70
N LEU A 168 23.62 7.33 5.97
CA LEU A 168 23.60 7.23 4.53
C LEU A 168 24.29 8.46 3.89
N GLU A 169 25.21 8.21 2.96
CA GLU A 169 25.88 9.25 2.19
C GLU A 169 24.93 9.90 1.17
N CYS A 170 25.14 11.17 0.83
CA CYS A 170 24.35 11.87 -0.19
C CYS A 170 24.46 11.24 -1.58
N SER A 171 25.55 10.52 -1.87
CA SER A 171 25.76 9.77 -3.12
C SER A 171 24.99 8.45 -3.21
N SER A 172 24.33 8.03 -2.13
CA SER A 172 23.52 6.82 -2.12
C SER A 172 22.37 6.91 -3.12
N PRO A 173 22.03 5.82 -3.84
CA PRO A 173 20.88 5.80 -4.73
C PRO A 173 19.54 6.04 -4.01
N TYR A 174 19.50 5.86 -2.68
CA TYR A 174 18.32 6.11 -1.87
C TYR A 174 18.20 7.56 -1.38
N CYS A 175 19.20 8.41 -1.63
CA CYS A 175 19.16 9.82 -1.28
C CYS A 175 18.47 10.63 -2.39
N GLN A 176 17.17 10.85 -2.28
CA GLN A 176 16.40 11.59 -3.29
C GLN A 176 16.77 13.09 -3.35
N ASN A 177 17.29 13.66 -2.26
CA ASN A 177 17.54 15.10 -2.14
C ASN A 177 18.96 15.51 -2.60
N SER A 178 19.40 14.98 -3.75
CA SER A 178 20.75 15.23 -4.29
C SER A 178 21.01 16.70 -4.67
N ILE A 179 19.96 17.53 -4.71
CA ILE A 179 20.05 18.97 -5.02
C ILE A 179 20.58 19.77 -3.83
N SER A 180 20.24 19.37 -2.60
CA SER A 180 20.63 20.07 -1.37
C SER A 180 21.64 19.32 -0.51
N CYS A 181 22.04 18.12 -0.94
CA CYS A 181 22.99 17.24 -0.26
C CYS A 181 24.27 17.15 -1.12
N ASP A 182 25.37 17.75 -0.66
CA ASP A 182 26.65 17.64 -1.37
C ASP A 182 27.08 16.15 -1.40
N PRO A 183 27.41 15.55 -2.56
CA PRO A 183 27.79 14.15 -2.64
C PRO A 183 28.94 13.72 -1.71
N SER A 184 29.76 14.67 -1.23
CA SER A 184 30.85 14.44 -0.28
C SER A 184 30.42 14.46 1.20
N GLU A 185 29.17 14.83 1.49
CA GLU A 185 28.61 14.86 2.83
C GLU A 185 28.01 13.50 3.24
N ILE A 186 28.26 13.14 4.50
CA ILE A 186 27.72 11.95 5.16
C ILE A 186 26.59 12.42 6.07
N ASN A 187 25.41 12.69 5.48
CA ASN A 187 24.17 12.95 6.23
C ASN A 187 22.98 13.22 5.28
N CYS A 188 22.50 12.24 4.50
CA CYS A 188 21.38 12.49 3.59
C CYS A 188 20.12 12.99 4.33
N PRO A 189 19.69 14.25 4.17
CA PRO A 189 18.53 14.76 4.89
C PRO A 189 17.25 14.24 4.24
N TYR A 190 16.22 14.02 5.07
CA TYR A 190 14.87 13.76 4.58
C TYR A 190 13.85 14.62 5.34
N GLY A 191 12.75 14.91 4.66
CA GLY A 191 11.56 15.51 5.24
C GLY A 191 10.36 15.05 4.45
N VAL A 192 9.34 14.56 5.16
CA VAL A 192 8.08 14.12 4.56
C VAL A 192 6.92 14.76 5.33
N ALA A 193 6.00 15.35 4.57
CA ALA A 193 4.73 15.86 5.08
C ALA A 193 3.60 14.91 4.68
N TYR A 194 2.61 14.76 5.55
CA TYR A 194 1.45 13.89 5.35
C TYR A 194 0.19 14.73 5.21
N LEU A 195 -0.85 14.16 4.61
CA LEU A 195 -2.11 14.87 4.34
C LEU A 195 -2.81 15.37 5.60
N GLN A 196 -2.63 14.67 6.72
CA GLN A 196 -3.13 15.13 8.02
C GLN A 196 -2.46 16.45 8.39
N ALA A 197 -3.28 17.44 8.76
CA ALA A 197 -2.83 18.78 9.10
C ALA A 197 -1.63 18.79 10.06
N ASN A 198 -0.62 19.60 9.73
CA ASN A 198 0.61 19.78 10.51
C ASN A 198 1.37 18.48 10.84
N THR A 199 1.16 17.40 10.08
CA THR A 199 1.79 16.10 10.36
C THR A 199 2.99 15.88 9.44
N SER A 200 4.17 15.68 10.04
CA SER A 200 5.42 15.51 9.30
C SER A 200 6.45 14.70 10.10
N SER A 201 7.44 14.15 9.39
CA SER A 201 8.64 13.54 9.96
C SER A 201 9.87 14.04 9.20
N SER A 202 10.90 14.45 9.91
CA SER A 202 12.16 14.93 9.31
C SER A 202 13.38 14.54 10.12
N GLY A 203 14.51 14.45 9.42
CA GLY A 203 15.78 14.03 9.99
C GLY A 203 16.77 13.66 8.89
N TYR A 204 17.43 12.52 9.04
CA TYR A 204 18.44 12.05 8.09
C TYR A 204 18.31 10.54 7.85
N LEU A 205 18.75 10.08 6.68
CA LEU A 205 18.71 8.67 6.33
C LEU A 205 19.88 7.90 6.96
N VAL A 206 19.58 6.68 7.38
CA VAL A 206 20.51 5.70 7.90
C VAL A 206 20.31 4.38 7.18
N GLU A 207 21.32 3.52 7.21
CA GLU A 207 21.21 2.13 6.82
C GLU A 207 21.52 1.24 8.02
N ASP A 208 20.65 0.28 8.30
CA ASP A 208 20.86 -0.73 9.34
C ASP A 208 20.16 -2.06 8.97
N VAL A 209 20.32 -3.08 9.80
CA VAL A 209 19.74 -4.41 9.60
C VAL A 209 18.29 -4.44 10.09
N LEU A 210 17.36 -4.80 9.21
CA LEU A 210 16.02 -5.28 9.54
C LEU A 210 16.03 -6.81 9.64
N HIS A 211 15.47 -7.32 10.73
CA HIS A 211 15.34 -8.76 10.96
C HIS A 211 14.02 -9.31 10.40
N LEU A 212 14.14 -10.34 9.56
CA LEU A 212 13.06 -11.00 8.86
C LEU A 212 13.07 -12.51 9.16
N SER A 213 11.99 -13.19 8.77
CA SER A 213 11.89 -14.65 8.80
C SER A 213 11.50 -15.19 7.43
N LEU A 214 12.04 -16.36 7.09
CA LEU A 214 11.62 -17.13 5.92
C LEU A 214 10.34 -17.88 6.28
N ASN A 215 9.21 -17.48 5.71
CA ASN A 215 7.85 -17.98 6.00
C ASN A 215 7.35 -17.75 7.44
N SER A 216 6.02 -17.68 7.61
CA SER A 216 5.37 -17.41 8.91
C SER A 216 5.64 -18.47 10.00
N ASN A 217 6.07 -19.67 9.61
CA ASN A 217 6.21 -20.83 10.51
C ASN A 217 7.66 -21.30 10.67
N SER A 218 8.64 -20.64 10.06
CA SER A 218 10.04 -21.07 10.17
C SER A 218 10.79 -20.21 11.18
N SER A 219 11.67 -20.86 11.95
CA SER A 219 12.62 -20.21 12.86
C SER A 219 13.86 -19.68 12.12
N THR A 220 13.88 -19.80 10.79
CA THR A 220 15.02 -19.41 9.95
C THR A 220 14.97 -17.91 9.74
N ARG A 221 15.77 -17.18 10.52
CA ARG A 221 15.93 -15.74 10.38
C ARG A 221 16.75 -15.41 9.14
N THR A 222 16.38 -14.31 8.49
CA THR A 222 17.19 -13.65 7.47
C THR A 222 17.26 -12.15 7.79
N ASN A 223 18.29 -11.48 7.30
CA ASN A 223 18.56 -10.09 7.59
C ASN A 223 18.60 -9.31 6.28
N ALA A 224 17.98 -8.13 6.25
CA ALA A 224 18.07 -7.19 5.15
C ALA A 224 18.74 -5.89 5.62
N ARG A 225 19.69 -5.35 4.87
CA ARG A 225 20.17 -3.98 5.13
C ARG A 225 19.22 -3.01 4.47
N ILE A 226 18.58 -2.14 5.23
CA ILE A 226 17.56 -1.25 4.66
C ILE A 226 17.88 0.21 4.96
N PRO A 227 17.65 1.12 3.99
CA PRO A 227 17.65 2.55 4.26
C PRO A 227 16.35 2.92 5.01
N PHE A 228 16.45 3.80 6.00
CA PHE A 228 15.28 4.37 6.66
C PHE A 228 15.60 5.72 7.27
N GLY A 229 14.54 6.50 7.55
CA GLY A 229 14.63 7.78 8.20
C GLY A 229 14.91 7.65 9.70
N CYS A 230 16.02 8.24 10.15
CA CYS A 230 16.23 8.59 11.54
C CYS A 230 15.44 9.87 11.81
N GLY A 231 14.22 9.71 12.34
CA GLY A 231 13.28 10.80 12.56
C GLY A 231 13.58 11.61 13.80
N VAL A 232 14.33 12.70 13.62
CA VAL A 232 14.72 13.63 14.69
C VAL A 232 13.55 14.50 15.15
N ARG A 233 12.62 14.83 14.24
CA ARG A 233 11.49 15.71 14.54
C ARG A 233 10.21 15.21 13.89
N GLN A 234 9.19 15.01 14.73
CA GLN A 234 7.82 14.69 14.33
C GLN A 234 6.87 15.83 14.72
N THR A 235 5.81 16.02 13.95
CA THR A 235 4.77 17.02 14.21
C THR A 235 3.38 16.41 14.00
N GLY A 236 2.35 17.10 14.47
CA GLY A 236 0.96 16.72 14.21
C GLY A 236 0.56 15.43 14.90
N SER A 237 -0.25 14.60 14.23
CA SER A 237 -0.87 13.39 14.80
C SER A 237 0.15 12.35 15.28
N PHE A 238 1.38 12.37 14.76
CA PHE A 238 2.46 11.47 15.19
C PHE A 238 2.90 11.67 16.64
N LEU A 239 2.55 12.80 17.27
CA LEU A 239 2.89 13.06 18.68
C LEU A 239 1.87 12.47 19.67
N GLU A 240 0.72 11.98 19.20
CA GLU A 240 -0.38 11.57 20.08
C GLU A 240 -1.04 10.25 19.68
N THR A 241 -1.24 10.00 18.38
CA THR A 241 -2.04 8.87 17.89
C THR A 241 -1.37 8.10 16.74
N ALA A 242 -1.16 8.70 15.58
CA ALA A 242 -1.06 7.96 14.31
C ALA A 242 0.22 7.14 14.07
N ALA A 243 1.40 7.59 14.47
CA ALA A 243 2.64 6.82 14.25
C ALA A 243 3.71 7.13 15.32
N PRO A 244 3.38 6.99 16.62
CA PRO A 244 4.23 7.47 17.70
C PRO A 244 5.58 6.73 17.78
N ASN A 245 5.65 5.49 17.29
CA ASN A 245 6.87 4.67 17.31
C ASN A 245 7.41 4.34 15.90
N GLY A 246 6.99 5.11 14.90
CA GLY A 246 7.46 5.00 13.52
C GLY A 246 6.36 4.59 12.54
N LEU A 247 6.69 4.69 11.26
CA LEU A 247 5.80 4.40 10.14
C LEU A 247 6.61 3.73 9.04
N LEU A 248 6.06 2.67 8.47
CA LEU A 248 6.62 1.91 7.37
C LEU A 248 5.90 2.26 6.07
N GLY A 249 6.56 3.08 5.25
CA GLY A 249 6.12 3.38 3.90
C GLY A 249 6.29 2.18 2.97
N LEU A 250 5.27 1.92 2.16
CA LEU A 250 5.12 0.70 1.37
C LEU A 250 4.84 0.97 -0.11
N THR A 251 5.05 2.18 -0.63
CA THR A 251 4.81 2.48 -2.06
C THR A 251 5.78 1.76 -3.00
N MET A 252 5.67 2.02 -4.32
CA MET A 252 6.56 1.45 -5.34
C MET A 252 7.92 2.17 -5.43
N ASP A 253 8.21 3.10 -4.52
CA ASP A 253 9.47 3.85 -4.56
C ASP A 253 10.68 2.94 -4.33
N PRO A 254 11.83 3.19 -4.98
CA PRO A 254 13.05 2.42 -4.74
C PRO A 254 13.54 2.38 -3.29
N VAL A 255 13.22 3.39 -2.46
CA VAL A 255 13.59 3.39 -1.02
C VAL A 255 12.62 2.59 -0.14
N SER A 256 11.43 2.27 -0.64
CA SER A 256 10.42 1.51 0.10
C SER A 256 10.85 0.08 0.33
N LEU A 257 10.42 -0.50 1.46
CA LEU A 257 10.88 -1.82 1.89
C LEU A 257 10.69 -2.93 0.83
N PRO A 258 9.53 -3.08 0.14
CA PRO A 258 9.37 -4.11 -0.90
C PRO A 258 10.44 -4.02 -2.00
N SER A 259 10.66 -2.81 -2.52
CA SER A 259 11.67 -2.52 -3.56
C SER A 259 13.08 -2.84 -3.09
N VAL A 260 13.42 -2.48 -1.84
CA VAL A 260 14.75 -2.75 -1.25
C VAL A 260 14.98 -4.25 -1.11
N LEU A 261 14.00 -5.01 -0.60
CA LEU A 261 14.10 -6.47 -0.46
C LEU A 261 14.29 -7.15 -1.82
N ALA A 262 13.55 -6.70 -2.83
CA ALA A 262 13.68 -7.21 -4.19
C ALA A 262 15.04 -6.87 -4.82
N SER A 263 15.53 -5.65 -4.64
CA SER A 263 16.84 -5.22 -5.16
C SER A 263 18.01 -6.03 -4.59
N GLN A 264 17.84 -6.58 -3.39
CA GLN A 264 18.80 -7.47 -2.72
C GLN A 264 18.62 -8.95 -3.10
N ASN A 265 17.71 -9.26 -4.02
CA ASN A 265 17.32 -10.62 -4.41
C ASN A 265 16.86 -11.48 -3.22
N LEU A 266 16.25 -10.88 -2.20
CA LEU A 266 15.75 -11.60 -1.03
C LEU A 266 14.37 -12.19 -1.28
N THR A 267 13.53 -11.51 -2.06
CA THR A 267 12.19 -11.95 -2.43
C THR A 267 11.70 -11.18 -3.66
N SER A 268 10.50 -11.49 -4.16
CA SER A 268 9.90 -10.78 -5.30
C SER A 268 9.58 -9.32 -4.99
N ASN A 269 9.51 -8.44 -6.01
CA ASN A 269 9.04 -7.05 -5.81
C ASN A 269 7.51 -6.99 -5.74
N SER A 270 6.98 -7.54 -4.66
CA SER A 270 5.55 -7.56 -4.38
C SER A 270 5.33 -7.76 -2.89
N TYR A 271 4.13 -7.51 -2.42
CA TYR A 271 3.71 -7.91 -1.08
C TYR A 271 2.19 -8.01 -1.02
N SER A 272 1.71 -8.71 0.01
CA SER A 272 0.29 -8.77 0.33
C SER A 272 0.03 -8.28 1.74
N MET A 273 -1.17 -7.73 1.92
CA MET A 273 -1.73 -7.41 3.22
C MET A 273 -3.11 -8.06 3.33
N CYS A 274 -3.52 -8.39 4.53
CA CYS A 274 -4.80 -9.02 4.78
C CYS A 274 -5.35 -8.52 6.11
N PHE A 275 -6.55 -7.95 6.11
CA PHE A 275 -7.17 -7.34 7.29
C PHE A 275 -8.47 -8.06 7.62
N THR A 276 -8.61 -8.56 8.85
CA THR A 276 -9.82 -9.22 9.33
C THR A 276 -10.66 -8.27 10.17
N GLY A 277 -11.98 -8.47 10.17
CA GLY A 277 -12.92 -7.58 10.89
C GLY A 277 -12.77 -7.59 12.42
N ASP A 278 -12.00 -8.51 12.98
CA ASP A 278 -11.65 -8.57 14.40
C ASP A 278 -10.41 -7.72 14.75
N GLY A 279 -9.85 -6.98 13.78
CA GLY A 279 -8.71 -6.10 13.97
C GLY A 279 -7.35 -6.80 13.96
N VAL A 280 -7.31 -8.05 13.51
CA VAL A 280 -6.06 -8.78 13.23
C VAL A 280 -5.77 -8.69 11.73
N GLY A 281 -4.50 -8.78 11.36
CA GLY A 281 -4.13 -8.84 9.96
C GLY A 281 -2.81 -9.53 9.75
N LYS A 282 -2.37 -9.54 8.49
CA LYS A 282 -1.07 -10.06 8.08
C LYS A 282 -0.42 -9.19 7.02
N ILE A 283 0.91 -9.20 7.00
CA ILE A 283 1.73 -8.68 5.90
C ILE A 283 2.79 -9.71 5.49
N ILE A 284 2.95 -9.91 4.17
CA ILE A 284 3.88 -10.89 3.61
C ILE A 284 4.57 -10.28 2.39
N PHE A 285 5.90 -10.21 2.41
CA PHE A 285 6.71 -9.71 1.29
C PHE A 285 7.05 -10.84 0.31
N GLY A 286 7.11 -10.49 -0.97
CA GLY A 286 7.25 -11.40 -2.10
C GLY A 286 6.03 -12.25 -2.39
N ASP A 287 4.94 -12.03 -1.66
CA ASP A 287 3.67 -12.69 -1.96
C ASP A 287 3.11 -12.11 -3.26
N ARG A 288 2.71 -12.99 -4.17
CA ARG A 288 2.24 -12.65 -5.52
C ARG A 288 0.82 -13.17 -5.73
N ASP A 289 0.26 -12.77 -6.84
CA ASP A 289 -1.10 -13.10 -7.23
C ASP A 289 -1.35 -14.61 -7.40
N SER A 290 -2.60 -15.00 -7.19
CA SER A 290 -3.12 -16.32 -7.56
C SER A 290 -3.97 -16.20 -8.83
N ASN A 291 -4.15 -17.29 -9.60
CA ASN A 291 -4.91 -17.31 -10.86
C ASN A 291 -6.43 -17.02 -10.73
N GLU A 292 -6.93 -16.66 -9.54
CA GLU A 292 -8.36 -16.56 -9.22
C GLU A 292 -8.68 -15.37 -8.29
N GLN A 293 -8.03 -14.22 -8.50
CA GLN A 293 -8.31 -12.99 -7.77
C GLN A 293 -8.83 -11.91 -8.73
N GLY A 294 -9.49 -10.89 -8.19
CA GLY A 294 -9.75 -9.68 -8.95
C GLY A 294 -8.47 -8.86 -9.07
N GLU A 295 -8.28 -8.19 -10.21
CA GLU A 295 -7.13 -7.33 -10.45
C GLU A 295 -7.45 -6.07 -11.24
N THR A 296 -6.64 -5.03 -11.03
CA THR A 296 -6.64 -3.81 -11.84
C THR A 296 -5.20 -3.37 -12.09
N PRO A 297 -4.88 -2.84 -13.29
CA PRO A 297 -3.58 -2.24 -13.52
C PRO A 297 -3.40 -1.00 -12.64
N LEU A 298 -2.19 -0.87 -12.09
CA LEU A 298 -1.68 0.35 -11.48
C LEU A 298 -1.27 1.35 -12.58
N ASP A 299 -1.27 2.66 -12.29
CA ASP A 299 -0.74 3.65 -13.22
C ASP A 299 0.80 3.64 -13.23
N PRO A 300 1.45 3.22 -14.34
CA PRO A 300 2.91 3.20 -14.41
C PRO A 300 3.55 4.59 -14.58
N ASN A 301 2.75 5.64 -14.82
CA ASN A 301 3.26 7.00 -14.98
C ASN A 301 3.09 7.85 -13.72
N ASP A 302 2.71 7.23 -12.60
CA ASP A 302 2.59 7.96 -11.35
C ASP A 302 3.97 8.45 -10.88
N LEU A 303 4.14 9.77 -10.83
CA LEU A 303 5.43 10.38 -10.47
C LEU A 303 5.76 10.22 -8.98
N LEU A 304 4.78 9.87 -8.15
CA LEU A 304 4.90 9.70 -6.71
C LEU A 304 5.00 8.22 -6.29
N ASN A 305 5.00 7.29 -7.27
CA ASN A 305 5.02 5.85 -7.07
C ASN A 305 3.85 5.32 -6.20
N LEU A 306 2.73 6.03 -6.15
CA LEU A 306 1.52 5.68 -5.40
C LEU A 306 0.66 4.64 -6.11
N TYR A 307 -0.20 3.97 -5.36
CA TYR A 307 -1.09 2.93 -5.89
C TYR A 307 -2.36 3.51 -6.51
N ASN A 308 -2.18 4.24 -7.60
CA ASN A 308 -3.27 4.83 -8.37
C ASN A 308 -3.99 3.79 -9.22
N VAL A 309 -5.30 3.64 -9.00
CA VAL A 309 -6.21 2.76 -9.76
C VAL A 309 -7.43 3.53 -10.25
N SER A 310 -7.99 3.13 -11.40
CA SER A 310 -9.14 3.82 -12.00
C SER A 310 -10.44 3.05 -11.76
N ILE A 311 -11.47 3.75 -11.30
CA ILE A 311 -12.85 3.25 -11.17
C ILE A 311 -13.66 3.76 -12.35
N THR A 312 -14.30 2.82 -13.06
CA THR A 312 -15.08 3.10 -14.29
C THR A 312 -16.59 3.05 -14.07
N HIS A 313 -17.06 2.28 -13.09
CA HIS A 313 -18.47 2.23 -12.74
C HIS A 313 -18.64 2.06 -11.24
N ILE A 314 -19.71 2.65 -10.72
CA ILE A 314 -20.22 2.38 -9.36
C ILE A 314 -21.58 1.72 -9.53
N SER A 315 -21.78 0.59 -8.85
CA SER A 315 -23.06 -0.10 -8.81
C SER A 315 -23.51 -0.40 -7.39
N MET A 316 -24.79 -0.20 -7.14
CA MET A 316 -25.46 -0.52 -5.88
C MET A 316 -26.80 -1.16 -6.23
N GLY A 317 -26.98 -2.44 -5.87
CA GLY A 317 -28.12 -3.23 -6.35
C GLY A 317 -28.14 -3.30 -7.88
N THR A 318 -29.28 -2.95 -8.49
CA THR A 318 -29.45 -2.91 -9.96
C THR A 318 -29.01 -1.59 -10.60
N ASN A 319 -28.65 -0.59 -9.80
CA ASN A 319 -28.36 0.75 -10.28
C ASN A 319 -26.87 0.89 -10.60
N VAL A 320 -26.53 0.87 -11.89
CA VAL A 320 -25.18 1.08 -12.40
C VAL A 320 -25.02 2.51 -12.92
N SER A 321 -23.94 3.19 -12.55
CA SER A 321 -23.54 4.44 -13.19
C SER A 321 -22.11 4.37 -13.69
N ALA A 322 -21.95 4.76 -14.95
CA ALA A 322 -20.65 5.07 -15.51
C ALA A 322 -20.05 6.27 -14.79
N THR A 323 -18.77 6.19 -14.52
CA THR A 323 -17.94 7.23 -13.92
C THR A 323 -16.51 7.07 -14.44
N ASN A 324 -15.63 8.00 -14.12
CA ASN A 324 -14.22 7.81 -14.38
C ASN A 324 -13.42 8.70 -13.42
N PHE A 325 -12.84 8.09 -12.40
CA PHE A 325 -11.96 8.77 -11.47
C PHE A 325 -10.87 7.81 -11.00
N THR A 326 -9.74 8.40 -10.63
CA THR A 326 -8.60 7.68 -10.06
C THR A 326 -8.65 7.80 -8.55
N VAL A 327 -8.31 6.72 -7.86
CA VAL A 327 -8.16 6.67 -6.40
C VAL A 327 -6.78 6.13 -6.04
N ILE A 328 -6.26 6.58 -4.90
CA ILE A 328 -5.07 6.00 -4.27
C ILE A 328 -5.55 4.90 -3.31
N MET A 329 -4.97 3.71 -3.40
CA MET A 329 -5.20 2.63 -2.42
C MET A 329 -4.26 2.84 -1.22
N ASP A 330 -4.81 3.23 -0.08
CA ASP A 330 -4.02 3.70 1.07
C ASP A 330 -4.41 3.04 2.41
N THR A 331 -3.50 2.25 2.99
CA THR A 331 -3.68 1.67 4.33
C THR A 331 -3.26 2.62 5.45
N GLY A 332 -2.57 3.72 5.14
CA GLY A 332 -2.24 4.81 6.06
C GLY A 332 -3.44 5.73 6.35
N THR A 333 -4.58 5.47 5.71
CA THR A 333 -5.83 6.19 5.89
C THR A 333 -6.95 5.24 6.30
N SER A 334 -7.60 5.47 7.43
CA SER A 334 -8.62 4.57 7.99
C SER A 334 -9.90 4.51 7.17
N PHE A 335 -10.37 5.66 6.66
CA PHE A 335 -11.63 5.79 5.93
C PHE A 335 -11.41 6.19 4.48
N THR A 336 -12.40 5.90 3.64
CA THR A 336 -12.37 6.28 2.23
C THR A 336 -12.77 7.75 2.08
N HIS A 337 -11.92 8.54 1.43
CA HIS A 337 -12.14 9.96 1.16
C HIS A 337 -12.34 10.17 -0.33
N LEU A 338 -13.43 10.82 -0.74
CA LEU A 338 -13.71 11.08 -2.14
C LEU A 338 -13.95 12.56 -2.40
N THR A 339 -13.52 13.03 -3.56
CA THR A 339 -13.73 14.37 -4.07
C THR A 339 -15.00 14.42 -4.91
N ASP A 340 -15.56 15.61 -5.13
CA ASP A 340 -16.65 15.75 -6.09
C ASP A 340 -16.11 15.66 -7.54
N PRO A 341 -16.85 15.00 -8.45
CA PRO A 341 -18.22 14.51 -8.31
C PRO A 341 -18.34 13.06 -7.78
N ALA A 342 -17.23 12.37 -7.50
CA ALA A 342 -17.24 10.95 -7.08
C ALA A 342 -17.95 10.74 -5.74
N TYR A 343 -17.68 11.62 -4.76
CA TYR A 343 -18.34 11.60 -3.45
C TYR A 343 -19.86 11.71 -3.58
N SER A 344 -20.38 12.79 -4.18
CA SER A 344 -21.82 12.97 -4.38
C SER A 344 -22.46 11.82 -5.16
N LEU A 345 -21.81 11.32 -6.22
CA LEU A 345 -22.35 10.21 -7.00
C LEU A 345 -22.52 8.94 -6.14
N LEU A 346 -21.52 8.60 -5.34
CA LEU A 346 -21.55 7.40 -4.48
C LEU A 346 -22.57 7.58 -3.35
N SER A 347 -22.51 8.70 -2.63
CA SER A 347 -23.29 8.92 -1.42
C SER A 347 -24.78 9.13 -1.70
N GLU A 348 -25.15 9.85 -2.76
CA GLU A 348 -26.55 10.03 -3.15
C GLU A 348 -27.17 8.71 -3.64
N LYS A 349 -26.39 7.86 -4.32
CA LYS A 349 -26.83 6.52 -4.71
C LYS A 349 -27.06 5.64 -3.50
N PHE A 350 -26.12 5.64 -2.55
CA PHE A 350 -26.27 4.90 -1.31
C PHE A 350 -27.55 5.31 -0.59
N ASN A 351 -27.77 6.62 -0.46
CA ASN A 351 -28.97 7.19 0.13
C ASN A 351 -30.25 6.76 -0.60
N SER A 352 -30.24 6.67 -1.93
CA SER A 352 -31.40 6.25 -2.72
C SER A 352 -31.83 4.79 -2.48
N GLN A 353 -30.94 3.96 -1.92
CA GLN A 353 -31.23 2.55 -1.62
C GLN A 353 -31.81 2.34 -0.22
N ILE A 354 -31.84 3.38 0.62
CA ILE A 354 -32.18 3.27 2.04
C ILE A 354 -33.58 3.82 2.30
N ASN A 355 -34.39 3.02 2.99
CA ASN A 355 -35.74 3.40 3.41
C ASN A 355 -35.78 3.90 4.87
N ASP A 356 -34.73 3.64 5.65
CA ASP A 356 -34.61 4.09 7.02
C ASP A 356 -34.54 5.61 7.12
N GLN A 357 -34.93 6.15 8.27
CA GLN A 357 -34.93 7.59 8.48
C GLN A 357 -33.48 8.11 8.50
N ARG A 358 -33.14 9.01 7.57
CA ARG A 358 -31.88 9.76 7.60
C ARG A 358 -31.85 10.70 8.81
N LEU A 359 -30.77 10.64 9.56
CA LEU A 359 -30.49 11.55 10.66
C LEU A 359 -29.97 12.89 10.13
N GLU A 360 -30.28 13.97 10.84
CA GLU A 360 -29.68 15.27 10.55
C GLU A 360 -28.17 15.24 10.85
N ALA A 361 -27.40 15.97 10.05
CA ALA A 361 -25.96 16.11 10.27
C ALA A 361 -25.70 16.70 11.66
N HIS A 362 -24.81 16.07 12.42
CA HIS A 362 -24.41 16.52 13.75
C HIS A 362 -22.95 16.98 13.70
N PRO A 363 -22.58 18.13 14.29
CA PRO A 363 -21.19 18.63 14.25
C PRO A 363 -20.14 17.63 14.74
N ASP A 364 -20.53 16.77 15.67
CA ASP A 364 -19.65 15.75 16.26
C ASP A 364 -19.60 14.44 15.47
N ASN A 365 -20.36 14.32 14.38
CA ASN A 365 -20.35 13.13 13.52
C ASN A 365 -19.79 13.50 12.14
N PRO A 366 -18.64 12.94 11.75
CA PRO A 366 -18.01 13.27 10.47
C PRO A 366 -18.77 12.69 9.27
N PHE A 367 -19.63 11.68 9.47
CA PHE A 367 -20.34 11.00 8.39
C PHE A 367 -21.67 11.70 8.08
N GLU A 368 -21.82 12.13 6.83
CA GLU A 368 -22.98 12.91 6.38
C GLU A 368 -24.25 12.06 6.17
N PHE A 369 -24.09 10.79 5.83
CA PHE A 369 -25.17 9.88 5.46
C PHE A 369 -25.37 8.82 6.55
N CYS A 370 -26.12 9.19 7.59
CA CYS A 370 -26.46 8.32 8.72
C CYS A 370 -27.96 8.06 8.81
N TYR A 371 -28.32 6.87 9.27
CA TYR A 371 -29.69 6.39 9.32
C TYR A 371 -29.95 5.70 10.64
N ILE A 372 -31.18 5.86 11.15
CA ILE A 372 -31.64 5.14 12.34
C ILE A 372 -32.54 3.99 11.93
N SER A 373 -32.16 2.78 12.36
CA SER A 373 -32.93 1.57 12.14
C SER A 373 -33.61 1.11 13.42
N THR A 374 -34.79 0.51 13.27
CA THR A 374 -35.47 -0.20 14.36
C THR A 374 -34.89 -1.59 14.60
N LEU A 375 -34.05 -2.07 13.69
CA LEU A 375 -33.34 -3.33 13.81
C LEU A 375 -32.14 -3.19 14.77
N SER A 376 -31.76 -4.32 15.37
CA SER A 376 -30.52 -4.39 16.17
C SER A 376 -29.28 -4.36 15.28
N MET A 377 -28.11 -4.03 15.86
CA MET A 377 -26.87 -3.89 15.09
C MET A 377 -26.52 -5.16 14.29
N ASP A 378 -26.88 -6.33 14.83
CA ASP A 378 -26.66 -7.64 14.21
C ASP A 378 -27.59 -7.96 13.02
N GLU A 379 -28.60 -7.14 12.80
CA GLU A 379 -29.66 -7.35 11.80
C GLU A 379 -29.66 -6.27 10.71
N VAL A 380 -29.13 -5.08 11.00
CA VAL A 380 -28.97 -4.01 10.02
C VAL A 380 -27.94 -4.42 8.99
N THR A 381 -28.26 -4.21 7.70
CA THR A 381 -27.31 -4.44 6.60
C THR A 381 -27.30 -3.23 5.68
N ALA A 382 -26.11 -2.68 5.43
CA ALA A 382 -25.93 -1.60 4.47
C ALA A 382 -26.01 -2.13 3.02
N PRO A 383 -26.49 -1.30 2.07
CA PRO A 383 -26.42 -1.63 0.64
C PRO A 383 -25.00 -1.96 0.18
N THR A 384 -24.83 -3.05 -0.56
CA THR A 384 -23.54 -3.43 -1.15
C THR A 384 -23.09 -2.40 -2.19
N ILE A 385 -21.82 -1.99 -2.11
CA ILE A 385 -21.17 -1.11 -3.09
C ILE A 385 -20.21 -1.94 -3.94
N ASN A 386 -20.37 -1.87 -5.26
CA ASN A 386 -19.51 -2.53 -6.23
C ASN A 386 -18.81 -1.48 -7.09
N LEU A 387 -17.49 -1.48 -7.05
CA LEU A 387 -16.61 -0.60 -7.82
C LEU A 387 -16.05 -1.41 -8.99
N THR A 388 -16.45 -1.08 -10.22
CA THR A 388 -15.88 -1.71 -11.41
C THR A 388 -14.57 -1.01 -11.75
N MET A 389 -13.47 -1.73 -11.59
CA MET A 389 -12.13 -1.23 -11.85
C MET A 389 -11.81 -1.24 -13.34
N ARG A 390 -10.78 -0.49 -13.74
CA ARG A 390 -10.20 -0.62 -15.08
C ARG A 390 -9.74 -2.07 -15.29
N GLY A 391 -10.10 -2.65 -16.43
CA GLY A 391 -9.90 -4.09 -16.69
C GLY A 391 -11.19 -4.90 -16.55
N GLY A 392 -12.20 -4.37 -15.86
CA GLY A 392 -13.55 -4.93 -15.80
C GLY A 392 -13.85 -5.73 -14.53
N ASP A 393 -12.83 -6.04 -13.73
CA ASP A 393 -13.01 -6.72 -12.45
C ASP A 393 -13.74 -5.83 -11.45
N ILE A 394 -14.52 -6.48 -10.58
CA ILE A 394 -15.40 -5.80 -9.63
C ILE A 394 -14.81 -5.93 -8.23
N PHE A 395 -14.49 -4.80 -7.63
CA PHE A 395 -14.14 -4.69 -6.22
C PHE A 395 -15.43 -4.46 -5.42
N THR A 396 -15.88 -5.48 -4.70
CA THR A 396 -17.08 -5.40 -3.85
C THR A 396 -16.68 -4.92 -2.45
N VAL A 397 -17.19 -3.78 -2.02
CA VAL A 397 -16.97 -3.32 -0.64
C VAL A 397 -17.76 -4.24 0.30
N ILE A 398 -17.05 -4.93 1.20
CA ILE A 398 -17.63 -5.94 2.10
C ILE A 398 -18.56 -5.27 3.13
N ASP A 399 -18.08 -4.21 3.77
CA ASP A 399 -18.89 -3.42 4.70
C ASP A 399 -18.67 -1.92 4.46
N PRO A 400 -19.60 -1.23 3.79
CA PRO A 400 -19.46 0.18 3.46
C PRO A 400 -19.91 1.11 4.60
N ALA A 401 -20.36 0.57 5.74
CA ALA A 401 -20.95 1.36 6.81
C ALA A 401 -20.25 1.15 8.16
N ILE A 402 -20.36 2.16 9.03
CA ILE A 402 -20.11 2.01 10.47
C ILE A 402 -21.43 1.85 11.21
N TYR A 403 -21.43 1.11 12.31
CA TYR A 403 -22.61 0.85 13.13
C TYR A 403 -22.38 1.36 14.55
N LEU A 404 -23.39 2.03 15.10
CA LEU A 404 -23.37 2.68 16.41
C LEU A 404 -24.64 2.29 17.18
N ASP A 405 -24.50 1.99 18.47
CA ASP A 405 -25.65 1.77 19.35
C ASP A 405 -26.27 3.12 19.76
N SER A 406 -27.57 3.29 19.52
CA SER A 406 -28.30 4.50 19.95
C SER A 406 -28.59 4.49 21.46
N GLY A 407 -28.34 3.39 22.18
CA GLY A 407 -28.53 3.23 23.61
C GLY A 407 -29.98 3.01 24.06
N ASP A 408 -30.94 3.07 23.14
CA ASP A 408 -32.37 2.84 23.38
C ASP A 408 -32.90 1.57 22.67
N GLY A 409 -31.98 0.69 22.24
CA GLY A 409 -32.29 -0.54 21.52
C GLY A 409 -32.43 -0.37 20.01
N ARG A 410 -32.25 0.85 19.48
CA ARG A 410 -32.14 1.14 18.04
C ARG A 410 -30.69 1.24 17.62
N SER A 411 -30.45 1.03 16.34
CA SER A 411 -29.11 1.07 15.76
C SER A 411 -28.99 2.25 14.80
N VAL A 412 -27.87 2.94 14.85
CA VAL A 412 -27.49 3.95 13.87
C VAL A 412 -26.42 3.35 12.97
N TYR A 413 -26.54 3.54 11.66
CA TYR A 413 -25.48 3.21 10.73
C TYR A 413 -25.21 4.35 9.78
N CYS A 414 -23.95 4.55 9.43
CA CYS A 414 -23.50 5.64 8.58
C CYS A 414 -22.66 5.12 7.44
N LEU A 415 -22.81 5.68 6.24
CA LEU A 415 -21.89 5.46 5.13
C LEU A 415 -20.48 5.86 5.55
N ALA A 416 -19.53 4.93 5.51
CA ALA A 416 -18.15 5.11 5.95
C ALA A 416 -17.28 5.77 4.85
N VAL A 417 -17.80 6.83 4.23
CA VAL A 417 -17.11 7.61 3.19
C VAL A 417 -17.17 9.08 3.57
N LEU A 418 -16.01 9.72 3.58
CA LEU A 418 -15.87 11.13 3.88
C LEU A 418 -15.68 11.93 2.60
N LYS A 419 -16.22 13.15 2.60
CA LYS A 419 -15.90 14.11 1.55
C LYS A 419 -14.48 14.62 1.79
N SER A 420 -13.65 14.60 0.75
CA SER A 420 -12.39 15.34 0.76
C SER A 420 -12.70 16.81 0.50
N ASP A 421 -12.34 17.68 1.44
CA ASP A 421 -12.61 19.13 1.39
C ASP A 421 -11.36 19.98 1.73
N SER A 422 -10.18 19.46 1.39
CA SER A 422 -8.86 20.05 1.65
C SER A 422 -8.47 21.20 0.69
N GLY A 423 -9.23 21.44 -0.38
CA GLY A 423 -9.01 22.59 -1.27
C GLY A 423 -8.25 22.23 -2.55
N GLU A 424 -7.14 22.93 -2.87
CA GLU A 424 -6.45 22.82 -4.17
C GLU A 424 -5.77 21.46 -4.44
N ASP A 425 -5.63 20.61 -3.41
CA ASP A 425 -4.95 19.30 -3.45
C ASP A 425 -5.91 18.11 -3.20
N ASP A 426 -7.19 18.27 -3.53
CA ASP A 426 -8.21 17.26 -3.31
C ASP A 426 -7.93 15.97 -4.11
N ILE A 427 -7.69 14.87 -3.38
CA ILE A 427 -7.40 13.53 -3.93
C ILE A 427 -8.44 12.51 -3.46
N ASN A 428 -8.72 11.52 -4.29
CA ASN A 428 -9.56 10.39 -3.90
C ASN A 428 -8.70 9.28 -3.31
N ILE A 429 -9.10 8.76 -2.16
CA ILE A 429 -8.38 7.71 -1.42
C ILE A 429 -9.37 6.62 -1.04
N VAL A 430 -9.06 5.38 -1.40
CA VAL A 430 -9.72 4.20 -0.84
C VAL A 430 -8.90 3.76 0.36
N GLY A 431 -9.49 3.93 1.54
CA GLY A 431 -8.85 3.65 2.83
C GLY A 431 -8.94 2.18 3.24
N GLU A 432 -8.37 1.90 4.41
CA GLU A 432 -8.39 0.59 5.07
C GLU A 432 -9.81 0.00 5.17
N ASN A 433 -10.81 0.82 5.48
CA ASN A 433 -12.20 0.39 5.64
C ASN A 433 -12.77 -0.36 4.44
N PHE A 434 -12.37 -0.01 3.22
CA PHE A 434 -12.82 -0.69 2.00
C PHE A 434 -11.96 -1.91 1.64
N MET A 435 -10.73 -1.96 2.14
CA MET A 435 -9.80 -3.09 1.94
C MET A 435 -9.98 -4.21 2.96
N THR A 436 -10.69 -3.96 4.06
CA THR A 436 -10.96 -4.95 5.11
C THR A 436 -11.78 -6.13 4.59
N GLY A 437 -11.37 -7.34 4.96
CA GLY A 437 -11.94 -8.62 4.50
C GLY A 437 -11.32 -9.18 3.22
N TYR A 438 -10.32 -8.47 2.65
CA TYR A 438 -9.55 -8.93 1.51
C TYR A 438 -8.11 -9.26 1.90
N ARG A 439 -7.54 -10.27 1.22
CA ARG A 439 -6.11 -10.29 0.92
C ARG A 439 -5.89 -9.38 -0.28
N ILE A 440 -5.28 -8.24 -0.05
CA ILE A 440 -4.85 -7.29 -1.08
C ILE A 440 -3.40 -7.56 -1.46
N VAL A 441 -3.07 -7.43 -2.75
CA VAL A 441 -1.73 -7.67 -3.29
C VAL A 441 -1.28 -6.46 -4.08
N PHE A 442 -0.06 -6.04 -3.84
CA PHE A 442 0.64 -5.01 -4.59
C PHE A 442 1.78 -5.69 -5.35
N ASP A 443 1.57 -5.98 -6.64
CA ASP A 443 2.56 -6.63 -7.50
C ASP A 443 3.24 -5.56 -8.38
N HIS A 444 4.42 -5.09 -7.94
CA HIS A 444 5.17 -4.05 -8.64
C HIS A 444 5.82 -4.57 -9.93
N GLU A 445 6.02 -5.88 -10.05
CA GLU A 445 6.58 -6.49 -11.24
C GLU A 445 5.56 -6.60 -12.37
N ARG A 446 4.30 -6.88 -12.02
CA ARG A 446 3.16 -6.90 -12.95
C ARG A 446 2.49 -5.53 -13.10
N MET A 447 2.77 -4.59 -12.22
CA MET A 447 2.08 -3.30 -12.10
C MET A 447 0.58 -3.49 -11.90
N VAL A 448 0.21 -4.32 -10.91
CA VAL A 448 -1.16 -4.71 -10.62
C VAL A 448 -1.49 -4.55 -9.14
N PHE A 449 -2.68 -4.01 -8.87
CA PHE A 449 -3.35 -4.13 -7.58
C PHE A 449 -4.35 -5.28 -7.65
N GLY A 450 -4.21 -6.23 -6.73
CA GLY A 450 -4.97 -7.46 -6.68
C GLY A 450 -5.77 -7.62 -5.39
N TRP A 451 -6.91 -8.30 -5.45
CA TRP A 451 -7.72 -8.59 -4.25
C TRP A 451 -8.43 -9.94 -4.34
N LYS A 452 -8.44 -10.66 -3.23
CA LYS A 452 -9.24 -11.89 -3.05
C LYS A 452 -9.86 -11.90 -1.67
N ALA A 453 -11.16 -12.15 -1.59
CA ALA A 453 -11.83 -12.30 -0.30
C ALA A 453 -11.14 -13.42 0.48
N HIS A 454 -10.64 -13.12 1.67
CA HIS A 454 -9.85 -14.06 2.45
C HIS A 454 -9.99 -13.74 3.94
N ASP A 455 -10.35 -14.75 4.71
CA ASP A 455 -10.22 -14.70 6.16
C ASP A 455 -8.80 -15.13 6.48
N CYS A 456 -7.97 -14.21 6.95
CA CYS A 456 -6.50 -14.27 6.96
C CYS A 456 -5.89 -15.35 7.89
N GLY A 457 -6.54 -16.49 8.14
CA GLY A 457 -6.08 -17.57 9.01
C GLY A 457 -6.53 -18.98 8.61
N GLU A 458 -5.67 -19.97 8.84
CA GLU A 458 -6.09 -21.34 9.15
C GLU A 458 -6.05 -21.52 10.67
N VAL A 459 -7.20 -21.78 11.32
CA VAL A 459 -7.50 -22.99 12.11
C VAL A 459 -8.87 -22.85 12.85
N VAL A 460 -9.75 -23.82 12.53
CA VAL A 460 -11.09 -24.23 13.06
C VAL A 460 -12.36 -23.47 12.63
N HIS A 461 -13.21 -24.18 11.87
CA HIS A 461 -14.62 -23.89 11.66
C HIS A 461 -15.40 -23.67 12.97
N VAL A 462 -16.08 -22.52 13.14
CA VAL A 462 -17.47 -22.44 13.64
C VAL A 462 -18.14 -21.13 13.13
N SER A 463 -19.11 -21.25 12.21
CA SER A 463 -20.27 -20.35 11.95
C SER A 463 -20.08 -18.82 11.71
N PRO A 464 -21.00 -18.11 11.02
CA PRO A 464 -20.83 -16.73 10.55
C PRO A 464 -20.88 -15.60 11.62
N ARG A 465 -20.52 -15.85 12.88
CA ARG A 465 -20.49 -14.80 13.93
C ARG A 465 -19.42 -15.09 14.98
N PRO A 466 -18.53 -14.13 15.31
CA PRO A 466 -17.83 -14.15 16.60
C PRO A 466 -18.81 -13.77 17.73
N PRO A 467 -18.75 -14.42 18.90
CA PRO A 467 -19.35 -13.87 20.12
C PRO A 467 -18.56 -12.65 20.57
N PHE A 468 -19.27 -11.61 21.02
CA PHE A 468 -18.72 -10.52 21.83
C PHE A 468 -17.89 -11.11 22.99
N TYR A 469 -16.56 -10.96 22.94
CA TYR A 469 -15.71 -11.12 24.11
C TYR A 469 -15.34 -9.73 24.61
N GLY A 470 -15.99 -9.31 25.69
CA GLY A 470 -15.46 -8.24 26.54
C GLY A 470 -14.08 -8.61 27.10
N PRO A 471 -13.36 -7.65 27.68
CA PRO A 471 -11.99 -7.84 28.15
C PRO A 471 -11.87 -9.01 29.16
N PRO A 472 -10.72 -9.70 29.21
CA PRO A 472 -10.53 -10.89 30.02
C PRO A 472 -10.77 -10.62 31.51
N MET A 473 -11.65 -11.42 32.10
CA MET A 473 -11.90 -11.48 33.54
C MET A 473 -10.69 -12.13 34.25
N LEU A 474 -9.92 -11.33 34.99
CA LEU A 474 -8.97 -11.82 36.00
C LEU A 474 -9.63 -11.83 37.39
N GLY A 475 -9.74 -13.03 37.97
CA GLY A 475 -9.71 -13.27 39.42
C GLY A 475 -10.85 -12.68 40.29
N ARG A 476 -11.85 -13.51 40.60
CA ARG A 476 -12.89 -13.24 41.60
C ARG A 476 -12.33 -13.21 43.04
N SER A 477 -12.48 -12.10 43.75
CA SER A 477 -12.68 -12.02 45.21
C SER A 477 -13.49 -10.75 45.54
N PRO A 478 -14.40 -10.77 46.55
CA PRO A 478 -15.56 -9.89 46.59
C PRO A 478 -15.25 -8.57 47.31
N PHE A 479 -15.87 -7.47 46.86
CA PHE A 479 -16.64 -6.51 47.68
C PHE A 479 -16.90 -5.21 46.90
N GLY A 480 -18.15 -4.74 46.92
CA GLY A 480 -18.45 -3.30 47.06
C GLY A 480 -18.66 -2.44 45.80
N SER A 481 -19.88 -2.49 45.26
CA SER A 481 -20.73 -1.35 44.84
C SER A 481 -20.12 -0.07 44.22
N GLY A 482 -20.61 0.28 43.02
CA GLY A 482 -20.75 1.67 42.55
C GLY A 482 -20.44 1.86 41.07
N ALA A 483 -21.48 1.93 40.23
CA ALA A 483 -21.37 2.42 38.85
C ALA A 483 -20.98 3.93 38.83
N PRO A 484 -20.46 4.45 37.70
CA PRO A 484 -21.41 5.00 36.74
C PRO A 484 -21.08 4.77 35.24
N SER A 485 -22.17 4.48 34.51
CA SER A 485 -22.55 4.90 33.15
C SER A 485 -21.58 4.77 31.96
N ALA A 486 -22.02 3.98 30.98
CA ALA A 486 -21.49 3.80 29.62
C ALA A 486 -21.54 5.05 28.71
N LEU A 487 -21.78 6.24 29.26
CA LEU A 487 -21.80 7.50 28.50
C LEU A 487 -20.39 8.00 28.15
N THR A 488 -19.35 7.59 28.89
CA THR A 488 -17.98 8.09 28.69
C THR A 488 -17.23 7.45 27.52
N HIS A 489 -17.69 6.32 26.97
CA HIS A 489 -17.01 5.63 25.88
C HIS A 489 -17.42 6.13 24.48
N SER A 490 -18.69 6.52 24.28
CA SER A 490 -19.13 7.11 23.01
C SER A 490 -18.52 8.50 22.76
N PHE A 491 -18.34 9.31 23.83
CA PHE A 491 -17.63 10.59 23.73
C PHE A 491 -16.14 10.42 23.42
N LEU A 492 -15.50 9.33 23.85
CA LEU A 492 -14.08 9.09 23.56
C LEU A 492 -13.86 8.71 22.08
N TYR A 493 -14.75 7.87 21.53
CA TYR A 493 -14.75 7.50 20.11
C TYR A 493 -14.95 8.71 19.19
N ILE A 494 -15.87 9.60 19.58
CA ILE A 494 -16.19 10.83 18.86
C ILE A 494 -15.09 11.89 19.01
N CYS A 495 -14.49 12.03 20.21
CA CYS A 495 -13.38 12.96 20.43
C CYS A 495 -12.12 12.60 19.64
N ILE A 496 -11.80 11.31 19.47
CA ILE A 496 -10.63 10.87 18.68
C ILE A 496 -10.80 11.26 17.20
N ILE A 497 -12.01 11.15 16.65
CA ILE A 497 -12.30 11.55 15.27
C ILE A 497 -12.39 13.08 15.12
N LEU A 498 -12.92 13.80 16.11
CA LEU A 498 -12.94 15.27 16.12
C LEU A 498 -11.55 15.91 16.17
N VAL A 499 -10.58 15.30 16.87
CA VAL A 499 -9.18 15.77 16.89
C VAL A 499 -8.51 15.66 15.51
N GLN A 500 -8.94 14.71 14.67
CA GLN A 500 -8.46 14.61 13.28
C GLN A 500 -9.02 15.71 12.36
N ILE A 501 -10.17 16.30 12.68
CA ILE A 501 -10.86 17.29 11.83
C ILE A 501 -10.62 18.74 12.29
N LEU A 502 -10.42 18.99 13.58
CA LEU A 502 -10.39 20.35 14.16
C LEU A 502 -9.04 21.09 14.11
N SER A 503 -8.06 20.64 13.33
CA SER A 503 -6.77 21.34 13.17
C SER A 503 -6.57 21.98 11.79
N VAL A 504 -7.62 22.62 11.26
CA VAL A 504 -7.51 23.61 10.18
C VAL A 504 -7.83 24.99 10.73
N GLN A 505 -6.84 25.65 11.32
CA GLN A 505 -6.80 27.11 11.40
C GLN A 505 -5.39 27.63 11.65
N GLN A 506 -4.98 28.54 10.76
CA GLN A 506 -3.94 29.57 10.87
C GLN A 506 -2.47 29.26 10.46
N ILE A 507 -2.14 29.88 9.30
CA ILE A 507 -0.95 30.70 8.98
C ILE A 507 0.11 30.09 8.04
N ILE A 508 -0.05 30.48 6.77
CA ILE A 508 0.90 31.03 5.77
C ILE A 508 2.37 31.23 6.25
N ILE A 509 3.33 30.60 5.55
CA ILE A 509 4.41 31.18 4.69
C ILE A 509 5.27 30.01 4.20
#